data_AF-A0A4V0BPF4-F1
#
_entry.id   AF-A0A4V0BPF4-F1
#
_cell.length_a   1.000
_cell.length_b   1.000
_cell.length_c   1.000
_cell.angle_alpha   90.00
_cell.angle_beta   90.00
_cell.angle_gamma   90.00
#
_symmetry.space_group_name_H-M   'P 1'
#
loop_
_entity.id
_entity.type
_entity.pdbx_description
1 polymer ?
#
loop_
_entity_poly.entity_id
_entity_poly.type
_entity_poly.pdbx_seq_one_letter_code
_entity_poly.pdbx_strand_id
1 'polypeptide(L)'
;MNDKVKLFVLAGVILLVLTGFYFLLMRNSGQTDSSQIEKASVSQGGKTVKKTEVSKDANLHEIYLAGGCFWGVEEYFSRVPGVTDAVSGYANGRGETTKYELINQTGHAETVHVTYDANQISLKEILLHYFRIINPTSKNKQGNDVGTQYRTGVYYTDEKDLEVINQVFDEVAKKYDQPLAVEKEALKNFVVAEDYHQDYLKKNPNGYCHINVNQAAYPVIDASKYPKPSDEELKKTLSPEEYAVTQKNQTERAFSNRYWDKFESGIYVDVATGEPLFSSKDKFESGCGWPSFTQPISPDVATYKEDKSYNMTRMEVRSRVGNSHLGHVFTDGPQDKGGLRYCINSLSIRFIPKDQMAEKGYAYLLDYVD
;
A
#
# COMPACT_ATOMS: atom_id res chain seq x y z
N MET A 1 12.85 -53.48 40.72
CA MET A 1 13.72 -52.43 40.15
C MET A 1 14.19 -51.55 41.30
N ASN A 2 15.50 -51.53 41.57
CA ASN A 2 16.12 -50.88 42.73
C ASN A 2 15.83 -49.36 42.74
N ASP A 3 15.58 -48.75 43.90
CA ASP A 3 15.07 -47.37 43.99
C ASP A 3 16.02 -46.32 43.37
N LYS A 4 17.31 -46.63 43.30
CA LYS A 4 18.29 -45.81 42.56
C LYS A 4 18.03 -45.78 41.04
N VAL A 5 17.54 -46.87 40.46
CA VAL A 5 17.23 -46.95 39.02
C VAL A 5 15.97 -46.14 38.70
N LYS A 6 14.97 -46.13 39.60
CA LYS A 6 13.77 -45.29 39.44
C LYS A 6 14.10 -43.81 39.48
N LEU A 7 15.03 -43.39 40.34
CA LEU A 7 15.45 -41.99 40.44
C LEU A 7 16.20 -41.52 39.17
N PHE A 8 17.06 -42.37 38.60
CA PHE A 8 17.75 -42.06 37.34
C PHE A 8 16.80 -42.00 36.15
N VAL A 9 15.82 -42.90 36.07
CA VAL A 9 14.79 -42.87 35.01
C VAL A 9 13.92 -41.63 35.15
N LEU A 10 13.51 -41.27 36.37
CA LEU A 10 12.69 -40.07 36.61
C LEU A 10 13.44 -38.78 36.26
N ALA A 11 14.73 -38.68 36.63
CA ALA A 11 15.57 -37.54 36.28
C ALA A 11 15.80 -37.42 34.75
N GLY A 12 16.00 -38.55 34.06
CA GLY A 12 16.14 -38.58 32.60
C GLY A 12 14.87 -38.17 31.86
N VAL A 13 13.69 -38.58 32.35
CA VAL A 13 12.39 -38.18 31.78
C VAL A 13 12.13 -36.68 32.00
N ILE A 14 12.44 -36.15 33.19
CA ILE A 14 12.30 -34.71 33.46
C ILE A 14 13.23 -33.88 32.56
N LEU A 15 14.46 -34.32 32.33
CA LEU A 15 15.41 -33.64 31.45
C LEU A 15 14.97 -33.66 29.97
N LEU A 16 14.35 -34.75 29.51
CA LEU A 16 13.77 -34.86 28.17
C LEU A 16 12.52 -33.99 27.99
N VAL A 17 11.68 -33.88 29.02
CA VAL A 17 10.51 -32.99 29.00
C VAL A 17 10.95 -31.53 29.02
N LEU A 18 11.96 -31.16 29.81
CA LEU A 18 12.48 -29.79 29.87
C LEU A 18 13.20 -29.38 28.58
N THR A 19 13.97 -30.28 27.96
CA THR A 19 14.60 -30.01 26.64
C THR A 19 13.56 -29.97 25.51
N GLY A 20 12.53 -30.83 25.56
CA GLY A 20 11.39 -30.77 24.64
C GLY A 20 10.58 -29.47 24.78
N PHE A 21 10.37 -28.98 26.01
CA PHE A 21 9.67 -27.72 26.27
C PHE A 21 10.51 -26.50 25.86
N TYR A 22 11.82 -26.54 26.04
CA TYR A 22 12.74 -25.52 25.55
C TYR A 22 12.78 -25.46 24.01
N PHE A 23 12.78 -26.63 23.34
CA PHE A 23 12.63 -26.70 21.88
C PHE A 23 11.25 -26.22 21.40
N LEU A 24 10.19 -26.47 22.16
CA LEU A 24 8.84 -25.97 21.86
C LEU A 24 8.76 -24.44 22.00
N LEU A 25 9.41 -23.87 23.01
CA LEU A 25 9.51 -22.43 23.23
C LEU A 25 10.39 -21.72 22.18
N MET A 26 11.49 -22.36 21.75
CA MET A 26 12.33 -21.87 20.64
C MET A 26 11.69 -22.01 19.26
N ARG A 27 10.70 -22.91 19.10
CA ARG A 27 9.95 -23.07 17.84
C ARG A 27 8.89 -21.98 17.64
N ASN A 28 8.51 -21.27 18.71
CA ASN A 28 7.46 -20.25 18.68
C ASN A 28 7.98 -18.81 18.48
N SER A 29 9.30 -18.59 18.42
CA SER A 29 9.90 -17.24 18.34
C SER A 29 10.19 -16.74 16.92
N GLY A 30 9.58 -17.32 15.88
CA GLY A 30 9.87 -16.94 14.48
C GLY A 30 8.71 -17.03 13.50
N GLN A 31 7.45 -17.00 13.98
CA GLN A 31 6.31 -16.94 13.07
C GLN A 31 6.07 -15.50 12.66
N THR A 32 6.56 -15.14 11.47
CA THR A 32 6.25 -13.85 10.84
C THR A 32 4.97 -14.03 10.02
N ASP A 33 3.85 -13.57 10.57
CA ASP A 33 2.54 -13.55 9.88
C ASP A 33 2.54 -12.46 8.78
N SER A 34 1.83 -12.68 7.66
CA SER A 34 1.74 -11.68 6.58
C SER A 34 1.18 -10.35 7.09
N SER A 35 0.29 -10.39 8.08
CA SER A 35 -0.25 -9.20 8.74
C SER A 35 0.82 -8.37 9.47
N GLN A 36 1.87 -9.00 9.99
CA GLN A 36 2.98 -8.29 10.65
C GLN A 36 3.89 -7.62 9.64
N ILE A 37 4.11 -8.27 8.48
CA ILE A 37 4.89 -7.71 7.37
C ILE A 37 4.17 -6.51 6.76
N GLU A 38 2.86 -6.62 6.53
CA GLU A 38 2.04 -5.49 6.06
C GLU A 38 2.05 -4.32 7.04
N LYS A 39 1.96 -4.58 8.35
CA LYS A 39 2.07 -3.51 9.35
C LYS A 39 3.45 -2.86 9.38
N ALA A 40 4.52 -3.64 9.23
CA ALA A 40 5.89 -3.16 9.25
C ALA A 40 6.32 -2.44 7.94
N SER A 41 5.74 -2.81 6.80
CA SER A 41 6.00 -2.14 5.53
C SER A 41 5.29 -0.78 5.43
N VAL A 42 4.13 -0.63 6.08
CA VAL A 42 3.34 0.62 6.05
C VAL A 42 3.77 1.62 7.15
N SER A 43 4.41 1.17 8.22
CA SER A 43 4.86 2.06 9.32
C SER A 43 6.05 2.97 8.96
N GLN A 44 6.66 2.77 7.78
CA GLN A 44 7.86 3.49 7.33
C GLN A 44 7.60 4.73 6.47
N GLY A 45 6.33 5.07 6.19
CA GLY A 45 5.91 6.25 5.43
C GLY A 45 6.11 7.54 6.23
N GLY A 46 7.36 7.92 6.50
CA GLY A 46 7.70 8.95 7.48
C GLY A 46 8.77 9.91 6.99
N LYS A 47 8.50 10.67 5.92
CA LYS A 47 8.97 12.06 5.78
C LYS A 47 7.87 12.88 5.12
N THR A 48 7.44 13.92 5.83
CA THR A 48 6.45 14.90 5.40
C THR A 48 6.88 15.51 4.08
N VAL A 49 6.15 15.23 2.99
CA VAL A 49 6.32 15.95 1.73
C VAL A 49 5.91 17.40 2.00
N LYS A 50 6.81 18.34 1.68
CA LYS A 50 6.54 19.78 1.85
C LYS A 50 5.32 20.15 1.02
N LYS A 51 4.35 20.83 1.64
CA LYS A 51 3.19 21.44 0.95
C LYS A 51 3.73 22.40 -0.13
N THR A 52 3.49 22.08 -1.40
CA THR A 52 3.92 22.90 -2.54
C THR A 52 3.07 24.18 -2.56
N GLU A 53 3.70 25.35 -2.64
CA GLU A 53 2.97 26.59 -2.94
C GLU A 53 2.25 26.42 -4.28
N VAL A 54 0.96 26.77 -4.33
CA VAL A 54 0.16 26.63 -5.55
C VAL A 54 0.74 27.53 -6.63
N SER A 55 1.23 26.93 -7.71
CA SER A 55 1.75 27.66 -8.86
C SER A 55 0.66 28.57 -9.47
N LYS A 56 1.05 29.73 -10.01
CA LYS A 56 0.11 30.59 -10.74
C LYS A 56 -0.48 29.91 -11.98
N ASP A 57 0.20 28.90 -12.51
CA ASP A 57 -0.21 28.12 -13.68
C ASP A 57 -0.84 26.77 -13.30
N ALA A 58 -1.23 26.59 -12.03
CA ALA A 58 -1.87 25.36 -11.56
C ALA A 58 -3.20 25.10 -12.29
N ASN A 59 -3.39 23.87 -12.75
CA ASN A 59 -4.64 23.43 -13.37
C ASN A 59 -5.50 22.83 -12.27
N LEU A 60 -6.23 23.68 -11.53
CA LEU A 60 -6.97 23.25 -10.35
C LEU A 60 -8.27 22.55 -10.73
N HIS A 61 -8.46 21.36 -10.18
CA HIS A 61 -9.67 20.54 -10.29
C HIS A 61 -10.15 20.19 -8.89
N GLU A 62 -11.42 19.78 -8.79
CA GLU A 62 -12.06 19.46 -7.51
C GLU A 62 -12.80 18.12 -7.59
N ILE A 63 -12.85 17.41 -6.46
CA ILE A 63 -13.69 16.22 -6.29
C ILE A 63 -14.11 16.11 -4.83
N TYR A 64 -15.27 15.51 -4.57
CA TYR A 64 -15.83 15.39 -3.23
C TYR A 64 -15.92 13.92 -2.84
N LEU A 65 -15.26 13.56 -1.73
CA LEU A 65 -15.05 12.16 -1.35
C LEU A 65 -15.61 11.90 0.05
N ALA A 66 -16.64 11.07 0.14
CA ALA A 66 -17.19 10.58 1.39
C ALA A 66 -16.58 9.21 1.70
N GLY A 67 -15.88 9.08 2.82
CA GLY A 67 -15.05 7.90 3.10
C GLY A 67 -15.12 7.43 4.56
N GLY A 68 -16.22 7.71 5.25
CA GLY A 68 -16.32 7.54 6.70
C GLY A 68 -16.07 8.85 7.44
N CYS A 69 -15.52 8.78 8.66
CA CYS A 69 -15.17 9.97 9.42
C CYS A 69 -14.18 10.86 8.63
N PHE A 70 -14.60 12.09 8.32
CA PHE A 70 -13.82 12.97 7.43
C PHE A 70 -12.46 13.42 8.00
N TRP A 71 -12.21 13.26 9.31
CA TRP A 71 -10.97 13.71 9.95
C TRP A 71 -9.76 12.96 9.42
N GLY A 72 -9.93 11.65 9.23
CA GLY A 72 -8.90 10.83 8.61
C GLY A 72 -8.75 11.18 7.14
N VAL A 73 -9.86 11.22 6.40
CA VAL A 73 -9.87 11.44 4.94
C VAL A 73 -9.20 12.78 4.59
N GLU A 74 -9.53 13.85 5.31
CA GLU A 74 -8.95 15.18 5.15
C GLU A 74 -7.44 15.17 5.42
N GLU A 75 -7.02 14.61 6.57
CA GLU A 75 -5.61 14.53 6.92
C GLU A 75 -4.81 13.73 5.89
N TYR A 76 -5.35 12.60 5.42
CA TYR A 76 -4.72 11.78 4.39
C TYR A 76 -4.58 12.54 3.07
N PHE A 77 -5.66 13.12 2.53
CA PHE A 77 -5.59 13.86 1.26
C PHE A 77 -4.73 15.12 1.37
N SER A 78 -4.71 15.79 2.52
CA SER A 78 -3.83 16.95 2.73
C SER A 78 -2.33 16.62 2.65
N ARG A 79 -1.96 15.33 2.71
CA ARG A 79 -0.59 14.83 2.60
C ARG A 79 -0.25 14.27 1.21
N VAL A 80 -1.25 14.08 0.33
CA VAL A 80 -1.03 13.51 -1.00
C VAL A 80 -0.36 14.56 -1.90
N PRO A 81 0.81 14.28 -2.50
CA PRO A 81 1.45 15.19 -3.44
C PRO A 81 0.51 15.55 -4.61
N GLY A 82 0.44 16.85 -4.95
CA GLY A 82 -0.47 17.38 -5.96
C GLY A 82 -1.84 17.83 -5.42
N VAL A 83 -2.24 17.43 -4.21
CA VAL A 83 -3.41 18.01 -3.53
C VAL A 83 -3.03 19.37 -2.94
N THR A 84 -3.81 20.39 -3.28
CA THR A 84 -3.58 21.78 -2.84
C THR A 84 -4.39 22.12 -1.61
N ASP A 85 -5.61 21.59 -1.50
CA ASP A 85 -6.51 21.80 -0.37
C ASP A 85 -7.44 20.61 -0.09
N ALA A 86 -7.82 20.45 1.17
CA ALA A 86 -8.75 19.42 1.63
C ALA A 86 -9.63 20.01 2.74
N VAL A 87 -10.94 20.07 2.50
CA VAL A 87 -11.91 20.74 3.40
C VAL A 87 -13.01 19.77 3.82
N SER A 88 -13.22 19.62 5.12
CA SER A 88 -14.28 18.78 5.68
C SER A 88 -15.66 19.43 5.55
N GLY A 89 -16.69 18.65 5.21
CA GLY A 89 -18.06 19.12 5.10
C GLY A 89 -19.10 18.01 4.97
N TYR A 90 -20.31 18.41 4.62
CA TYR A 90 -21.49 17.56 4.57
C TYR A 90 -22.14 17.65 3.20
N ALA A 91 -22.27 16.52 2.50
CA ALA A 91 -22.74 16.50 1.11
C ALA A 91 -24.01 15.66 0.89
N ASN A 92 -24.74 16.02 -0.15
CA ASN A 92 -25.82 15.24 -0.76
C ASN A 92 -26.95 14.84 0.21
N GLY A 93 -27.20 15.67 1.22
CA GLY A 93 -28.36 15.56 2.10
C GLY A 93 -29.49 16.52 1.70
N ARG A 94 -30.53 16.54 2.52
CA ARG A 94 -31.71 17.40 2.34
C ARG A 94 -31.43 18.81 2.84
N GLY A 95 -31.74 19.80 2.00
CA GLY A 95 -31.60 21.23 2.31
C GLY A 95 -30.17 21.75 2.15
N GLU A 96 -30.03 23.08 2.06
CA GLU A 96 -28.76 23.77 1.78
C GLU A 96 -27.91 24.04 3.03
N THR A 97 -28.41 23.68 4.21
CA THR A 97 -27.72 23.94 5.48
C THR A 97 -27.85 22.73 6.39
N THR A 98 -26.76 22.39 7.07
CA THR A 98 -26.74 21.41 8.17
C THR A 98 -25.60 21.76 9.12
N LYS A 99 -25.49 21.00 10.20
CA LYS A 99 -24.43 21.08 11.20
C LYS A 99 -24.26 19.70 11.83
N TYR A 100 -23.16 19.46 12.52
CA TYR A 100 -22.80 18.12 13.00
C TYR A 100 -23.96 17.41 13.74
N GLU A 101 -24.73 18.13 14.57
CA GLU A 101 -25.82 17.51 15.35
C GLU A 101 -27.07 17.17 14.52
N LEU A 102 -27.20 17.72 13.31
CA LEU A 102 -28.36 17.55 12.44
C LEU A 102 -28.08 16.65 11.22
N ILE A 103 -26.84 16.20 11.01
CA ILE A 103 -26.47 15.40 9.83
C ILE A 103 -27.29 14.11 9.69
N ASN A 104 -27.59 13.44 10.81
CA ASN A 104 -28.39 12.21 10.83
C ASN A 104 -29.84 12.45 10.38
N GLN A 105 -30.37 13.64 10.63
CA GLN A 105 -31.75 14.01 10.27
C GLN A 105 -31.82 14.53 8.84
N THR A 106 -30.80 15.27 8.43
CA THR A 106 -30.72 15.88 7.09
C THR A 106 -30.28 14.88 6.03
N GLY A 107 -29.56 13.82 6.40
CA GLY A 107 -29.14 12.74 5.51
C GLY A 107 -27.85 13.02 4.73
N HIS A 108 -27.11 14.07 5.11
CA HIS A 108 -25.81 14.36 4.50
C HIS A 108 -24.76 13.28 4.81
N ALA A 109 -23.79 13.09 3.93
CA ALA A 109 -22.57 12.33 4.17
C ALA A 109 -21.45 13.23 4.66
N GLU A 110 -20.65 12.78 5.62
CA GLU A 110 -19.34 13.37 5.89
C GLU A 110 -18.47 13.20 4.64
N THR A 111 -18.00 14.33 4.12
CA THR A 111 -17.37 14.44 2.80
C THR A 111 -16.20 15.38 2.88
N VAL A 112 -15.11 15.07 2.17
CA VAL A 112 -13.96 15.97 2.00
C VAL A 112 -13.99 16.53 0.59
N HIS A 113 -13.99 17.85 0.48
CA HIS A 113 -13.73 18.57 -0.76
C HIS A 113 -12.23 18.58 -1.00
N VAL A 114 -11.77 17.88 -2.03
CA VAL A 114 -10.35 17.78 -2.41
C VAL A 114 -10.11 18.64 -3.64
N THR A 115 -9.27 19.66 -3.49
CA THR A 115 -8.76 20.48 -4.59
C THR A 115 -7.34 20.04 -4.94
N TYR A 116 -7.05 19.81 -6.21
CA TYR A 116 -5.76 19.29 -6.66
C TYR A 116 -5.30 19.92 -7.98
N ASP A 117 -3.99 19.94 -8.21
CA ASP A 117 -3.39 20.38 -9.47
C ASP A 117 -3.29 19.20 -10.45
N ALA A 118 -4.12 19.21 -11.48
CA ALA A 118 -4.19 18.17 -12.51
C ALA A 118 -2.91 18.05 -13.34
N ASN A 119 -1.98 19.01 -13.26
CA ASN A 119 -0.64 18.88 -13.84
C ASN A 119 0.29 17.98 -13.00
N GLN A 120 -0.02 17.77 -11.72
CA GLN A 120 0.81 16.99 -10.78
C GLN A 120 0.19 15.64 -10.44
N ILE A 121 -1.15 15.58 -10.29
CA ILE A 121 -1.87 14.36 -9.94
C ILE A 121 -3.17 14.27 -10.74
N SER A 122 -3.44 13.11 -11.33
CA SER A 122 -4.69 12.88 -12.08
C SER A 122 -5.87 12.53 -11.18
N LEU A 123 -7.10 12.76 -11.65
CA LEU A 123 -8.31 12.27 -10.99
C LEU A 123 -8.25 10.76 -10.72
N LYS A 124 -7.72 9.99 -11.68
CA LYS A 124 -7.54 8.54 -11.53
C LYS A 124 -6.70 8.22 -10.28
N GLU A 125 -5.59 8.92 -10.08
CA GLU A 125 -4.71 8.72 -8.92
C GLU A 125 -5.39 9.15 -7.62
N ILE A 126 -6.13 10.27 -7.61
CA ILE A 126 -6.95 10.69 -6.46
C ILE A 126 -7.95 9.60 -6.06
N LEU A 127 -8.64 8.99 -7.03
CA LEU A 127 -9.60 7.92 -6.76
C LEU A 127 -8.92 6.62 -6.32
N LEU A 128 -7.74 6.29 -6.86
CA LEU A 128 -6.96 5.14 -6.37
C LEU A 128 -6.50 5.35 -4.91
N HIS A 129 -6.11 6.58 -4.55
CA HIS A 129 -5.82 6.97 -3.18
C HIS A 129 -7.04 6.84 -2.27
N TYR A 130 -8.22 7.24 -2.76
CA TYR A 130 -9.49 7.09 -2.04
C TYR A 130 -9.81 5.60 -1.77
N PHE A 131 -9.78 4.76 -2.81
CA PHE A 131 -10.05 3.32 -2.68
C PHE A 131 -9.02 2.57 -1.83
N ARG A 132 -7.81 3.11 -1.64
CA ARG A 132 -6.81 2.56 -0.71
C ARG A 132 -7.26 2.67 0.77
N ILE A 133 -7.94 3.75 1.14
CA ILE A 133 -8.21 4.08 2.55
C ILE A 133 -9.62 3.71 3.03
N ILE A 134 -10.50 3.25 2.13
CA ILE A 134 -11.87 2.84 2.48
C ILE A 134 -12.05 1.32 2.36
N ASN A 135 -13.08 0.80 3.02
CA ASN A 135 -13.67 -0.48 2.66
C ASN A 135 -14.80 -0.24 1.64
N PRO A 136 -14.60 -0.57 0.36
CA PRO A 136 -15.53 -0.19 -0.70
C PRO A 136 -16.77 -1.08 -0.79
N THR A 137 -16.83 -2.20 -0.07
CA THR A 137 -18.01 -3.08 -0.02
C THR A 137 -18.86 -2.84 1.24
N SER A 138 -18.36 -2.02 2.18
CA SER A 138 -19.09 -1.71 3.41
C SER A 138 -20.18 -0.67 3.20
N LYS A 139 -21.40 -0.99 3.59
CA LYS A 139 -22.55 -0.07 3.49
C LYS A 139 -22.74 0.69 4.79
N ASN A 140 -22.77 2.03 4.71
CA ASN A 140 -23.05 2.94 5.84
C ASN A 140 -22.15 2.69 7.06
N LYS A 141 -20.90 2.30 6.82
CA LYS A 141 -19.93 1.99 7.88
C LYS A 141 -18.50 2.11 7.34
N GLN A 142 -17.60 2.70 8.11
CA GLN A 142 -16.15 2.65 7.92
C GLN A 142 -15.47 2.52 9.29
N GLY A 143 -14.57 1.55 9.45
CA GLY A 143 -14.00 1.25 10.76
C GLY A 143 -15.08 0.96 11.82
N ASN A 144 -15.04 1.74 12.91
CA ASN A 144 -16.04 1.66 13.98
C ASN A 144 -17.22 2.62 13.80
N ASP A 145 -17.16 3.50 12.80
CA ASP A 145 -18.15 4.54 12.56
C ASP A 145 -19.31 3.96 11.74
N VAL A 146 -20.53 3.99 12.29
CA VAL A 146 -21.73 3.39 11.70
C VAL A 146 -22.83 4.43 11.54
N GLY A 147 -23.40 4.50 10.35
CA GLY A 147 -24.47 5.44 10.02
C GLY A 147 -24.42 5.89 8.56
N THR A 148 -25.53 6.44 8.07
CA THR A 148 -25.63 6.94 6.68
C THR A 148 -24.72 8.12 6.40
N GLN A 149 -24.33 8.86 7.44
CA GLN A 149 -23.34 9.93 7.34
C GLN A 149 -21.92 9.40 7.04
N TYR A 150 -21.65 8.13 7.34
CA TYR A 150 -20.36 7.47 7.06
C TYR A 150 -20.43 6.54 5.83
N ARG A 151 -21.42 6.74 4.95
CA ARG A 151 -21.48 6.03 3.68
C ARG A 151 -20.30 6.45 2.78
N THR A 152 -19.91 5.56 1.90
CA THR A 152 -18.86 5.82 0.92
C THR A 152 -19.46 6.42 -0.35
N GLY A 153 -18.85 7.48 -0.87
CA GLY A 153 -19.37 8.21 -2.02
C GLY A 153 -18.29 9.02 -2.77
N VAL A 154 -18.45 9.10 -4.08
CA VAL A 154 -17.68 9.98 -4.96
C VAL A 154 -18.67 10.94 -5.62
N TYR A 155 -18.55 12.22 -5.31
CA TYR A 155 -19.44 13.26 -5.83
C TYR A 155 -18.68 14.20 -6.76
N TYR A 156 -19.13 14.29 -8.01
CA TYR A 156 -18.52 15.09 -9.06
C TYR A 156 -19.32 16.35 -9.36
N THR A 157 -18.64 17.40 -9.81
CA THR A 157 -19.25 18.65 -10.28
C THR A 157 -19.19 18.80 -11.81
N ASP A 158 -18.18 18.22 -12.48
CA ASP A 158 -18.10 18.12 -13.95
C ASP A 158 -18.50 16.71 -14.42
N GLU A 159 -19.45 16.61 -15.35
CA GLU A 159 -19.86 15.32 -15.94
C GLU A 159 -18.73 14.66 -16.75
N LYS A 160 -17.71 15.40 -17.20
CA LYS A 160 -16.56 14.82 -17.92
C LYS A 160 -15.76 13.87 -17.04
N ASP A 161 -15.78 14.06 -15.72
CA ASP A 161 -15.08 13.19 -14.78
C ASP A 161 -15.71 11.80 -14.69
N LEU A 162 -16.96 11.64 -15.14
CA LEU A 162 -17.66 10.35 -15.11
C LEU A 162 -16.93 9.26 -15.88
N GLU A 163 -16.23 9.59 -16.98
CA GLU A 163 -15.48 8.59 -17.74
C GLU A 163 -14.38 7.96 -16.87
N VAL A 164 -13.58 8.80 -16.21
CA VAL A 164 -12.50 8.36 -15.33
C VAL A 164 -13.04 7.70 -14.05
N ILE A 165 -14.11 8.26 -13.46
CA ILE A 165 -14.77 7.66 -12.29
C ILE A 165 -15.28 6.26 -12.63
N ASN A 166 -15.98 6.09 -13.75
CA ASN A 166 -16.49 4.79 -14.18
C ASN A 166 -15.36 3.80 -14.43
N GLN A 167 -14.29 4.23 -15.11
CA GLN A 167 -13.12 3.38 -15.33
C GLN A 167 -12.52 2.87 -14.01
N VAL A 168 -12.30 3.75 -13.03
CA VAL A 168 -11.73 3.33 -11.73
C VAL A 168 -12.66 2.40 -10.99
N PHE A 169 -13.97 2.66 -11.00
CA PHE A 169 -14.96 1.77 -10.38
C PHE A 169 -14.94 0.38 -11.02
N ASP A 170 -14.87 0.27 -12.35
CA ASP A 170 -14.81 -1.01 -13.05
C ASP A 170 -13.51 -1.77 -12.75
N GLU A 171 -12.39 -1.05 -12.63
CA GLU A 171 -11.09 -1.62 -12.26
C GLU A 171 -11.07 -2.12 -10.81
N VAL A 172 -11.66 -1.37 -9.88
CA VAL A 172 -11.75 -1.75 -8.46
C VAL A 172 -12.73 -2.89 -8.26
N ALA A 173 -13.88 -2.87 -8.94
CA ALA A 173 -14.90 -3.92 -8.83
C ALA A 173 -14.35 -5.31 -9.17
N LYS A 174 -13.41 -5.43 -10.11
CA LYS A 174 -12.73 -6.69 -10.46
C LYS A 174 -11.95 -7.32 -9.30
N LYS A 175 -11.65 -6.57 -8.25
CA LYS A 175 -10.91 -7.04 -7.06
C LYS A 175 -11.81 -7.63 -5.97
N TYR A 176 -13.13 -7.50 -6.10
CA TYR A 176 -14.09 -7.91 -5.08
C TYR A 176 -15.17 -8.82 -5.68
N ASP A 177 -15.51 -9.90 -4.96
CA ASP A 177 -16.63 -10.76 -5.33
C ASP A 177 -17.99 -10.08 -5.07
N GLN A 178 -18.00 -9.13 -4.13
CA GLN A 178 -19.18 -8.36 -3.75
C GLN A 178 -19.24 -7.03 -4.52
N PRO A 179 -20.43 -6.54 -4.85
CA PRO A 179 -20.57 -5.23 -5.49
C PRO A 179 -20.03 -4.12 -4.58
N LEU A 180 -19.50 -3.07 -5.19
CA LEU A 180 -19.09 -1.88 -4.46
C LEU A 180 -20.34 -1.20 -3.87
N ALA A 181 -20.24 -0.81 -2.59
CA ALA A 181 -21.25 -0.03 -1.88
C ALA A 181 -21.07 1.48 -2.08
N VAL A 182 -19.94 1.89 -2.66
CA VAL A 182 -19.61 3.28 -2.95
C VAL A 182 -20.61 3.86 -3.96
N GLU A 183 -21.29 4.93 -3.59
CA GLU A 183 -22.16 5.66 -4.53
C GLU A 183 -21.32 6.60 -5.42
N LYS A 184 -21.78 6.82 -6.65
CA LYS A 184 -21.19 7.79 -7.59
C LYS A 184 -22.32 8.66 -8.15
N GLU A 185 -22.42 9.89 -7.68
CA GLU A 185 -23.52 10.80 -8.01
C GLU A 185 -23.00 12.20 -8.28
N ALA A 186 -23.77 13.03 -9.00
CA ALA A 186 -23.47 14.46 -9.06
C ALA A 186 -23.58 15.08 -7.65
N LEU A 187 -22.71 16.04 -7.35
CA LEU A 187 -22.81 16.82 -6.13
C LEU A 187 -24.07 17.69 -6.18
N LYS A 188 -24.93 17.59 -5.15
CA LYS A 188 -26.18 18.36 -5.04
C LYS A 188 -25.98 19.59 -4.17
N ASN A 189 -25.29 19.43 -3.05
CA ASN A 189 -24.95 20.47 -2.10
C ASN A 189 -23.72 20.04 -1.28
N PHE A 190 -22.99 21.03 -0.76
CA PHE A 190 -21.88 20.82 0.16
C PHE A 190 -21.90 21.92 1.21
N VAL A 191 -22.11 21.54 2.46
CA VAL A 191 -22.09 22.44 3.61
C VAL A 191 -20.76 22.27 4.32
N VAL A 192 -19.92 23.31 4.32
CA VAL A 192 -18.64 23.31 5.03
C VAL A 192 -18.88 23.03 6.51
N ALA A 193 -18.11 22.08 7.08
CA ALA A 193 -18.20 21.75 8.49
C ALA A 193 -17.62 22.88 9.36
N GLU A 194 -17.99 22.88 10.64
CA GLU A 194 -17.54 23.87 11.62
C GLU A 194 -16.01 23.87 11.78
N ASP A 195 -15.44 25.02 12.16
CA ASP A 195 -13.97 25.22 12.27
C ASP A 195 -13.25 24.21 13.15
N TYR A 196 -13.95 23.61 14.12
CA TYR A 196 -13.36 22.60 14.99
C TYR A 196 -13.18 21.23 14.30
N HIS A 197 -13.90 20.96 13.20
CA HIS A 197 -13.70 19.78 12.37
C HIS A 197 -12.61 19.96 11.32
N GLN A 198 -12.38 21.19 10.85
CA GLN A 198 -11.34 21.49 9.85
C GLN A 198 -9.95 21.20 10.42
N ASP A 199 -9.07 20.55 9.66
CA ASP A 199 -7.71 20.21 10.06
C ASP A 199 -7.64 19.49 11.43
N TYR A 200 -8.64 18.67 11.75
CA TYR A 200 -8.82 18.15 13.12
C TYR A 200 -7.60 17.40 13.62
N LEU A 201 -6.99 16.53 12.80
CA LEU A 201 -5.81 15.75 13.19
C LEU A 201 -4.52 16.56 13.21
N LYS A 202 -4.44 17.70 12.52
CA LYS A 202 -3.33 18.65 12.70
C LYS A 202 -3.43 19.37 14.05
N LYS A 203 -4.64 19.74 14.45
CA LYS A 203 -4.95 20.37 15.74
C LYS A 203 -4.84 19.36 16.90
N ASN A 204 -5.18 18.11 16.64
CA ASN A 204 -5.22 17.01 17.60
C ASN A 204 -4.47 15.79 17.05
N PRO A 205 -3.12 15.75 17.12
CA PRO A 205 -2.31 14.68 16.50
C PRO A 205 -2.62 13.26 17.01
N ASN A 206 -3.16 13.14 18.23
CA ASN A 206 -3.59 11.88 18.84
C ASN A 206 -5.11 11.69 18.80
N GLY A 207 -5.80 12.45 17.94
CA GLY A 207 -7.23 12.36 17.72
C GLY A 207 -7.64 11.03 17.10
N TYR A 208 -8.94 10.75 17.12
CA TYR A 208 -9.49 9.54 16.51
C TYR A 208 -9.24 9.52 15.00
N CYS A 209 -8.68 8.42 14.51
CA CYS A 209 -8.49 8.17 13.09
C CYS A 209 -8.53 6.66 12.84
N HIS A 210 -9.49 6.18 12.03
CA HIS A 210 -9.58 4.77 11.69
C HIS A 210 -8.73 4.39 10.47
N ILE A 211 -8.20 5.37 9.73
CA ILE A 211 -7.32 5.16 8.58
C ILE A 211 -5.86 5.38 8.95
N ASN A 212 -4.95 4.76 8.20
CA ASN A 212 -3.53 5.06 8.34
C ASN A 212 -3.13 6.22 7.42
N VAL A 213 -3.14 7.44 7.95
CA VAL A 213 -2.81 8.67 7.20
C VAL A 213 -1.40 8.68 6.60
N ASN A 214 -0.48 7.86 7.11
CA ASN A 214 0.88 7.77 6.58
C ASN A 214 0.93 7.04 5.23
N GLN A 215 -0.14 6.33 4.85
CA GLN A 215 -0.26 5.73 3.52
C GLN A 215 -0.27 6.77 2.39
N ALA A 216 -0.57 8.04 2.68
CA ALA A 216 -0.53 9.13 1.71
C ALA A 216 0.89 9.41 1.18
N ALA A 217 1.93 9.04 1.95
CA ALA A 217 3.32 9.22 1.55
C ALA A 217 3.79 8.21 0.49
N TYR A 218 3.00 7.17 0.20
CA TYR A 218 3.33 6.16 -0.82
C TYR A 218 2.60 6.47 -2.13
N PRO A 219 3.27 6.31 -3.28
CA PRO A 219 2.64 6.50 -4.56
C PRO A 219 1.53 5.45 -4.76
N VAL A 220 0.47 5.83 -5.46
CA VAL A 220 -0.48 4.88 -6.06
C VAL A 220 0.07 4.41 -7.40
N ILE A 221 0.20 3.09 -7.55
CA ILE A 221 0.62 2.49 -8.82
C ILE A 221 -0.63 1.95 -9.51
N ASP A 222 -1.00 2.60 -10.61
CA ASP A 222 -2.10 2.17 -11.48
C ASP A 222 -1.78 0.82 -12.14
N ALA A 223 -2.39 -0.24 -11.62
CA ALA A 223 -2.20 -1.61 -12.11
C ALA A 223 -2.62 -1.77 -13.59
N SER A 224 -3.57 -0.96 -14.08
CA SER A 224 -4.06 -1.10 -15.46
C SER A 224 -2.99 -0.74 -16.51
N LYS A 225 -1.94 -0.01 -16.11
CA LYS A 225 -0.79 0.34 -16.98
C LYS A 225 0.18 -0.83 -17.18
N TYR A 226 0.06 -1.89 -16.40
CA TYR A 226 1.05 -2.97 -16.34
C TYR A 226 0.43 -4.37 -16.52
N PRO A 227 -0.43 -4.60 -17.53
CA PRO A 227 -1.12 -5.88 -17.70
C PRO A 227 -0.10 -7.02 -17.81
N LYS A 228 -0.40 -8.15 -17.16
CA LYS A 228 0.44 -9.35 -17.26
C LYS A 228 0.37 -9.91 -18.70
N PRO A 229 1.51 -10.05 -19.41
CA PRO A 229 1.54 -10.72 -20.71
C PRO A 229 1.14 -12.20 -20.62
N SER A 230 0.75 -12.80 -21.74
CA SER A 230 0.44 -14.23 -21.77
C SER A 230 1.69 -15.09 -21.49
N ASP A 231 1.50 -16.34 -21.07
CA ASP A 231 2.64 -17.24 -20.84
C ASP A 231 3.50 -17.44 -22.09
N GLU A 232 2.88 -17.50 -23.27
CA GLU A 232 3.56 -17.59 -24.56
C GLU A 232 4.37 -16.33 -24.88
N GLU A 233 3.85 -15.15 -24.53
CA GLU A 233 4.57 -13.88 -24.69
C GLU A 233 5.75 -13.78 -23.72
N LEU A 234 5.55 -14.18 -22.46
CA LEU A 234 6.61 -14.22 -21.45
C LEU A 234 7.75 -15.14 -21.87
N LYS A 235 7.46 -16.32 -22.44
CA LYS A 235 8.50 -17.23 -22.96
C LYS A 235 9.30 -16.66 -24.13
N LYS A 236 8.75 -15.70 -24.88
CA LYS A 236 9.43 -15.04 -26.01
C LYS A 236 10.24 -13.81 -25.57
N THR A 237 9.78 -13.13 -24.54
CA THR A 237 10.31 -11.82 -24.12
C THR A 237 11.32 -11.93 -22.98
N LEU A 238 11.12 -12.87 -22.06
CA LEU A 238 12.03 -13.14 -20.97
C LEU A 238 13.13 -14.11 -21.41
N SER A 239 14.33 -13.95 -20.84
CA SER A 239 15.34 -15.00 -20.91
C SER A 239 14.84 -16.28 -20.21
N PRO A 240 15.39 -17.48 -20.56
CA PRO A 240 15.04 -18.72 -19.89
C PRO A 240 15.17 -18.64 -18.36
N GLU A 241 16.17 -17.93 -17.86
CA GLU A 241 16.45 -17.73 -16.45
C GLU A 241 15.47 -16.75 -15.79
N GLU A 242 15.15 -15.62 -16.43
CA GLU A 242 14.11 -14.70 -15.95
C GLU A 242 12.74 -15.38 -15.88
N TYR A 243 12.39 -16.19 -16.90
CA TYR A 243 11.16 -16.98 -16.89
C TYR A 243 11.18 -18.04 -15.78
N ALA A 244 12.30 -18.71 -15.57
CA ALA A 244 12.43 -19.72 -14.51
C ALA A 244 12.30 -19.11 -13.11
N VAL A 245 12.90 -17.94 -12.86
CA VAL A 245 12.75 -17.23 -11.59
C VAL A 245 11.31 -16.75 -11.43
N THR A 246 10.80 -15.94 -12.36
CA THR A 246 9.50 -15.28 -12.20
C THR A 246 8.30 -16.23 -12.25
N GLN A 247 8.30 -17.24 -13.13
CA GLN A 247 7.13 -18.10 -13.34
C GLN A 247 7.27 -19.49 -12.68
N LYS A 248 8.50 -19.95 -12.39
CA LYS A 248 8.76 -21.26 -11.78
C LYS A 248 9.40 -21.21 -10.39
N ASN A 249 9.39 -20.03 -9.76
CA ASN A 249 9.89 -19.78 -8.42
C ASN A 249 11.36 -20.24 -8.21
N GLN A 250 12.19 -20.19 -9.25
CA GLN A 250 13.63 -20.44 -9.11
C GLN A 250 14.32 -19.27 -8.40
N THR A 251 15.53 -19.51 -7.91
CA THR A 251 16.36 -18.50 -7.27
C THR A 251 17.71 -18.41 -7.99
N GLU A 252 18.11 -17.19 -8.33
CA GLU A 252 19.40 -16.93 -8.98
C GLU A 252 20.57 -17.14 -8.01
N ARG A 253 21.78 -17.31 -8.54
CA ARG A 253 22.97 -17.50 -7.70
C ARG A 253 23.38 -16.18 -7.01
N ALA A 254 23.68 -16.27 -5.72
CA ALA A 254 24.23 -15.17 -4.93
C ALA A 254 25.53 -14.60 -5.54
N PHE A 255 25.71 -13.28 -5.46
CA PHE A 255 26.90 -12.51 -5.91
C PHE A 255 27.25 -12.64 -7.39
N SER A 256 26.43 -13.32 -8.19
CA SER A 256 26.65 -13.52 -9.63
C SER A 256 25.51 -12.92 -10.45
N ASN A 257 24.88 -11.87 -9.92
CA ASN A 257 23.68 -11.25 -10.49
C ASN A 257 23.88 -9.75 -10.74
N ARG A 258 22.91 -9.14 -11.43
CA ARG A 258 23.04 -7.80 -12.02
C ARG A 258 23.02 -6.66 -11.00
N TYR A 259 22.36 -6.84 -9.85
CA TYR A 259 21.94 -5.71 -9.00
C TYR A 259 22.30 -5.85 -7.52
N TRP A 260 22.96 -6.92 -7.08
CA TRP A 260 23.33 -7.04 -5.67
C TRP A 260 24.17 -5.85 -5.18
N ASP A 261 25.15 -5.39 -5.97
CA ASP A 261 26.08 -4.28 -5.69
C ASP A 261 25.70 -2.95 -6.37
N LYS A 262 24.53 -2.85 -7.00
CA LYS A 262 24.08 -1.63 -7.68
C LYS A 262 23.38 -0.66 -6.73
N PHE A 263 23.82 0.60 -6.64
CA PHE A 263 23.25 1.62 -5.73
C PHE A 263 22.97 2.97 -6.41
N GLU A 264 22.90 2.98 -7.74
CA GLU A 264 22.50 4.17 -8.51
C GLU A 264 21.02 4.55 -8.24
N SER A 265 20.72 5.84 -8.30
CA SER A 265 19.37 6.37 -8.16
C SER A 265 18.47 5.94 -9.32
N GLY A 266 17.28 5.45 -8.98
CA GLY A 266 16.28 4.94 -9.92
C GLY A 266 15.26 4.02 -9.25
N ILE A 267 14.49 3.32 -10.07
CA ILE A 267 13.49 2.33 -9.63
C ILE A 267 13.81 0.93 -10.17
N TYR A 268 13.27 -0.08 -9.50
CA TYR A 268 13.27 -1.46 -9.95
C TYR A 268 11.84 -1.86 -10.29
N VAL A 269 11.61 -2.25 -11.54
CA VAL A 269 10.30 -2.66 -12.05
C VAL A 269 10.26 -4.17 -12.25
N ASP A 270 9.08 -4.79 -12.19
CA ASP A 270 8.87 -6.19 -12.57
C ASP A 270 9.36 -6.40 -14.00
N VAL A 271 10.23 -7.38 -14.22
CA VAL A 271 10.75 -7.69 -15.56
C VAL A 271 9.65 -8.17 -16.51
N ALA A 272 8.58 -8.78 -15.98
CA ALA A 272 7.49 -9.36 -16.75
C ALA A 272 6.42 -8.34 -17.17
N THR A 273 6.17 -7.31 -16.36
CA THR A 273 5.04 -6.38 -16.58
C THR A 273 5.46 -4.91 -16.67
N GLY A 274 6.64 -4.56 -16.16
CA GLY A 274 7.06 -3.18 -16.00
C GLY A 274 6.43 -2.45 -14.80
N GLU A 275 5.65 -3.13 -13.95
CA GLU A 275 5.09 -2.55 -12.72
C GLU A 275 6.23 -2.13 -11.77
N PRO A 276 6.27 -0.88 -11.28
CA PRO A 276 7.25 -0.44 -10.29
C PRO A 276 7.12 -1.22 -8.98
N LEU A 277 8.24 -1.79 -8.49
CA LEU A 277 8.27 -2.64 -7.30
C LEU A 277 9.08 -2.04 -6.16
N PHE A 278 10.28 -1.51 -6.44
CA PHE A 278 11.19 -1.00 -5.41
C PHE A 278 11.83 0.31 -5.84
N SER A 279 12.14 1.16 -4.85
CA SER A 279 12.95 2.34 -5.04
C SER A 279 14.40 2.07 -4.64
N SER A 280 15.36 2.67 -5.35
CA SER A 280 16.77 2.71 -4.93
C SER A 280 16.98 3.32 -3.55
N LYS A 281 16.11 4.25 -3.12
CA LYS A 281 16.10 4.87 -1.78
C LYS A 281 16.03 3.84 -0.64
N ASP A 282 15.30 2.75 -0.88
CA ASP A 282 15.05 1.69 0.09
C ASP A 282 16.03 0.52 -0.08
N LYS A 283 16.92 0.57 -1.08
CA LYS A 283 17.96 -0.45 -1.27
C LYS A 283 19.08 -0.26 -0.23
N PHE A 284 19.64 -1.36 0.26
CA PHE A 284 20.77 -1.33 1.20
C PHE A 284 21.75 -2.49 0.98
N GLU A 285 22.97 -2.32 1.48
CA GLU A 285 24.00 -3.37 1.46
C GLU A 285 23.70 -4.40 2.55
N SER A 286 23.44 -5.63 2.13
CA SER A 286 22.99 -6.71 3.00
C SER A 286 24.07 -7.79 3.19
N GLY A 287 25.00 -7.93 2.25
CA GLY A 287 25.96 -9.03 2.24
C GLY A 287 25.35 -10.42 2.00
N CYS A 288 24.04 -10.53 1.70
CA CYS A 288 23.42 -11.82 1.38
C CYS A 288 23.69 -12.30 -0.05
N GLY A 289 24.12 -11.41 -0.94
CA GLY A 289 24.42 -11.71 -2.35
C GLY A 289 23.25 -11.52 -3.32
N TRP A 290 22.13 -10.96 -2.88
CA TRP A 290 20.99 -10.53 -3.71
C TRP A 290 20.62 -9.08 -3.41
N PRO A 291 20.07 -8.31 -4.36
CA PRO A 291 19.57 -6.97 -4.08
C PRO A 291 18.55 -7.01 -2.93
N SER A 292 18.79 -6.16 -1.93
CA SER A 292 18.04 -6.14 -0.68
C SER A 292 17.42 -4.76 -0.46
N PHE A 293 16.12 -4.74 -0.14
CA PHE A 293 15.36 -3.52 0.10
C PHE A 293 14.69 -3.56 1.48
N THR A 294 14.44 -2.41 2.08
CA THR A 294 13.72 -2.31 3.37
C THR A 294 12.21 -2.36 3.19
N GLN A 295 11.70 -1.94 2.04
CA GLN A 295 10.28 -1.92 1.70
C GLN A 295 10.07 -1.87 0.17
N PRO A 296 8.89 -2.27 -0.34
CA PRO A 296 8.48 -1.95 -1.71
C PRO A 296 8.24 -0.45 -1.88
N ILE A 297 8.24 0.04 -3.13
CA ILE A 297 7.97 1.45 -3.45
C ILE A 297 6.58 1.91 -3.00
N SER A 298 5.65 0.96 -2.92
CA SER A 298 4.30 1.14 -2.39
C SER A 298 3.87 -0.18 -1.75
N PRO A 299 3.14 -0.19 -0.62
CA PRO A 299 2.71 -1.45 0.00
C PRO A 299 1.84 -2.30 -0.94
N ASP A 300 1.13 -1.66 -1.87
CA ASP A 300 0.13 -2.30 -2.71
C ASP A 300 0.72 -3.11 -3.89
N VAL A 301 2.02 -3.00 -4.19
CA VAL A 301 2.61 -3.65 -5.40
C VAL A 301 3.18 -5.04 -5.13
N ALA A 302 3.18 -5.49 -3.87
CA ALA A 302 3.69 -6.79 -3.47
C ALA A 302 2.61 -7.62 -2.78
N THR A 303 2.64 -8.92 -3.01
CA THR A 303 1.82 -9.92 -2.30
C THR A 303 2.72 -10.93 -1.60
N TYR A 304 2.20 -11.52 -0.53
CA TYR A 304 2.98 -12.35 0.38
C TYR A 304 2.35 -13.74 0.48
N LYS A 305 3.19 -14.78 0.44
CA LYS A 305 2.74 -16.16 0.54
C LYS A 305 3.66 -16.97 1.44
N GLU A 306 3.09 -17.76 2.33
CA GLU A 306 3.86 -18.70 3.14
C GLU A 306 4.54 -19.75 2.23
N ASP A 307 5.86 -19.86 2.36
CA ASP A 307 6.70 -20.83 1.64
C ASP A 307 7.31 -21.83 2.63
N LYS A 308 6.95 -23.11 2.48
CA LYS A 308 7.43 -24.24 3.29
C LYS A 308 8.50 -25.09 2.58
N SER A 309 8.97 -24.64 1.43
CA SER A 309 9.98 -25.35 0.64
C SER A 309 11.28 -25.50 1.41
N TYR A 310 12.04 -26.56 1.10
CA TYR A 310 13.34 -26.85 1.71
C TYR A 310 13.31 -26.99 3.25
N ASN A 311 12.15 -27.38 3.81
CA ASN A 311 11.96 -27.56 5.26
C ASN A 311 12.21 -26.28 6.08
N MET A 312 12.04 -25.12 5.46
CA MET A 312 12.08 -23.81 6.09
C MET A 312 10.67 -23.20 6.08
N THR A 313 10.38 -22.26 6.97
CA THR A 313 9.20 -21.40 6.88
C THR A 313 9.67 -20.00 6.52
N ARG A 314 9.34 -19.54 5.32
CA ARG A 314 9.70 -18.23 4.80
C ARG A 314 8.46 -17.53 4.26
N MET A 315 8.56 -16.23 4.04
CA MET A 315 7.53 -15.47 3.33
C MET A 315 8.01 -15.16 1.92
N GLU A 316 7.40 -15.80 0.93
CA GLU A 316 7.58 -15.48 -0.49
C GLU A 316 6.99 -14.10 -0.77
N VAL A 317 7.71 -13.32 -1.58
CA VAL A 317 7.24 -12.03 -2.13
C VAL A 317 6.99 -12.20 -3.62
N ARG A 318 5.81 -11.80 -4.08
CA ARG A 318 5.42 -11.81 -5.50
C ARG A 318 4.94 -10.44 -5.94
N SER A 319 5.15 -10.08 -7.21
CA SER A 319 4.55 -8.85 -7.76
C SER A 319 3.04 -8.95 -7.82
N ARG A 320 2.33 -7.85 -7.55
CA ARG A 320 0.87 -7.84 -7.54
C ARG A 320 0.28 -8.21 -8.91
N VAL A 321 0.69 -7.53 -9.98
CA VAL A 321 0.03 -7.72 -11.29
C VAL A 321 0.59 -8.92 -12.04
N GLY A 322 1.92 -9.10 -12.02
CA GLY A 322 2.58 -10.20 -12.72
C GLY A 322 2.41 -11.55 -12.01
N ASN A 323 2.13 -11.55 -10.71
CA ASN A 323 2.27 -12.72 -9.84
C ASN A 323 3.66 -13.38 -10.01
N SER A 324 4.67 -12.58 -10.38
CA SER A 324 6.04 -13.01 -10.60
C SER A 324 6.66 -13.31 -9.25
N HIS A 325 7.30 -14.48 -9.10
CA HIS A 325 8.14 -14.73 -7.93
C HIS A 325 9.30 -13.73 -7.93
N LEU A 326 9.37 -12.93 -6.86
CA LEU A 326 10.42 -11.93 -6.69
C LEU A 326 11.56 -12.47 -5.83
N GLY A 327 11.20 -13.12 -4.72
CA GLY A 327 12.13 -13.65 -3.72
C GLY A 327 11.43 -13.85 -2.39
N HIS A 328 12.08 -13.44 -1.29
CA HIS A 328 11.56 -13.62 0.07
C HIS A 328 11.81 -12.38 0.92
N VAL A 329 10.97 -12.19 1.95
CA VAL A 329 11.14 -11.15 2.96
C VAL A 329 11.48 -11.76 4.32
N PHE A 330 12.40 -11.12 5.03
CA PHE A 330 12.93 -11.54 6.32
C PHE A 330 12.86 -10.38 7.32
N THR A 331 12.94 -10.70 8.62
CA THR A 331 12.92 -9.74 9.74
C THR A 331 14.31 -9.43 10.31
N ASP A 332 15.35 -9.69 9.51
CA ASP A 332 16.77 -9.49 9.82
C ASP A 332 17.34 -8.23 9.15
N GLY A 333 16.48 -7.29 8.73
CA GLY A 333 16.87 -6.04 8.11
C GLY A 333 17.33 -4.95 9.10
N PRO A 334 17.73 -3.77 8.60
CA PRO A 334 18.15 -2.63 9.41
C PRO A 334 17.02 -2.17 10.34
N GLN A 335 17.26 -2.21 11.65
CA GLN A 335 16.24 -1.94 12.67
C GLN A 335 15.75 -0.49 12.65
N ASP A 336 16.62 0.45 12.29
CA ASP A 336 16.31 1.87 12.09
C ASP A 336 15.43 2.13 10.85
N LYS A 337 15.33 1.13 9.95
CA LYS A 337 14.48 1.12 8.76
C LYS A 337 13.43 0.00 8.84
N GLY A 338 12.87 -0.19 10.03
CA GLY A 338 11.76 -1.10 10.33
C GLY A 338 12.08 -2.60 10.31
N GLY A 339 13.35 -2.99 10.17
CA GLY A 339 13.81 -4.35 10.43
C GLY A 339 13.47 -5.38 9.36
N LEU A 340 12.88 -4.97 8.23
CA LEU A 340 12.58 -5.88 7.13
C LEU A 340 13.70 -5.90 6.09
N ARG A 341 13.89 -7.07 5.48
CA ARG A 341 14.79 -7.29 4.34
C ARG A 341 14.07 -8.05 3.24
N TYR A 342 13.72 -7.34 2.18
CA TYR A 342 13.21 -7.88 0.93
C TYR A 342 14.40 -8.35 0.09
N CYS A 343 14.65 -9.66 0.08
CA CYS A 343 15.73 -10.31 -0.65
C CYS A 343 15.23 -10.75 -2.03
N ILE A 344 15.57 -10.00 -3.07
CA ILE A 344 14.92 -10.10 -4.39
C ILE A 344 15.90 -10.66 -5.42
N ASN A 345 15.42 -11.46 -6.36
CA ASN A 345 16.22 -11.89 -7.50
C ASN A 345 16.38 -10.74 -8.51
N SER A 346 17.60 -10.46 -8.96
CA SER A 346 17.86 -9.54 -10.07
C SER A 346 17.20 -9.99 -11.37
N LEU A 347 17.01 -11.30 -11.57
CA LEU A 347 16.27 -11.88 -12.69
C LEU A 347 14.74 -11.66 -12.62
N SER A 348 14.17 -11.16 -11.52
CA SER A 348 12.74 -10.82 -11.47
C SER A 348 12.47 -9.32 -11.63
N ILE A 349 13.52 -8.50 -11.66
CA ILE A 349 13.42 -7.05 -11.72
C ILE A 349 14.29 -6.47 -12.84
N ARG A 350 13.95 -5.27 -13.28
CA ARG A 350 14.74 -4.45 -14.20
C ARG A 350 14.95 -3.07 -13.59
N PHE A 351 16.20 -2.62 -13.56
CA PHE A 351 16.52 -1.28 -13.06
C PHE A 351 16.27 -0.22 -14.14
N ILE A 352 15.61 0.87 -13.75
CA ILE A 352 15.41 2.07 -14.56
C ILE A 352 16.13 3.24 -13.88
N PRO A 353 17.25 3.74 -14.44
CA PRO A 353 17.96 4.90 -13.92
C PRO A 353 17.07 6.14 -13.83
N LYS A 354 17.29 6.99 -12.81
CA LYS A 354 16.49 8.19 -12.55
C LYS A 354 16.39 9.11 -13.78
N ASP A 355 17.49 9.33 -14.49
CA ASP A 355 17.56 10.17 -15.69
C ASP A 355 16.75 9.62 -16.88
N GLN A 356 16.41 8.33 -16.86
CA GLN A 356 15.60 7.66 -17.89
C GLN A 356 14.14 7.45 -17.46
N MET A 357 13.78 7.70 -16.20
CA MET A 357 12.44 7.42 -15.68
C MET A 357 11.37 8.18 -16.44
N ALA A 358 11.58 9.48 -16.69
CA ALA A 358 10.58 10.31 -17.38
C ALA A 358 10.32 9.82 -18.82
N GLU A 359 11.39 9.57 -19.59
CA GLU A 359 11.29 9.06 -20.97
C GLU A 359 10.58 7.70 -21.02
N LYS A 360 10.78 6.86 -20.01
CA LYS A 360 10.17 5.53 -19.92
C LYS A 360 8.77 5.51 -19.28
N GLY A 361 8.17 6.68 -19.03
CA GLY A 361 6.80 6.79 -18.53
C GLY A 361 6.67 6.69 -17.00
N TYR A 362 7.77 6.82 -16.25
CA TYR A 362 7.82 6.77 -14.79
C TYR A 362 8.10 8.14 -14.15
N ALA A 363 7.81 9.24 -14.85
CA ALA A 363 8.01 10.61 -14.34
C ALA A 363 7.33 10.85 -12.99
N TYR A 364 6.13 10.30 -12.81
CA TYR A 364 5.32 10.40 -11.59
C TYR A 364 5.98 9.76 -10.35
N LEU A 365 7.09 9.04 -10.52
CA LEU A 365 7.85 8.39 -9.44
C LEU A 365 9.18 9.09 -9.11
N LEU A 366 9.50 10.21 -9.75
CA LEU A 366 10.78 10.89 -9.57
C LEU A 366 11.02 11.37 -8.13
N ASP A 367 9.97 11.77 -7.41
CA ASP A 367 10.08 12.22 -6.02
C ASP A 367 10.26 11.06 -5.02
N TYR A 368 10.16 9.81 -5.50
CA TYR A 368 10.23 8.61 -4.67
C TYR A 368 11.58 7.89 -4.76
N VAL A 369 12.56 8.44 -5.48
CA VAL A 369 13.90 7.84 -5.65
C VAL A 369 15.03 8.57 -4.92
N ASP A 370 14.75 9.70 -4.27
CA ASP A 370 15.71 10.53 -3.53
C ASP A 370 15.63 10.39 -2.00
#